data_AF-Q7VI44-F1
#
_entry.id   AF-Q7VI44-F1
#
_cell.length_a   1.000
_cell.length_b   1.000
_cell.length_c   1.000
_cell.angle_alpha   90.00
_cell.angle_beta   90.00
_cell.angle_gamma   90.00
#
_symmetry.space_group_name_H-M   'P 1'
#
loop_
_entity.id
_entity.type
_entity.pdbx_description
1 polymer ?
#
loop_
_entity_poly.entity_id
_entity_poly.type
_entity_poly.pdbx_seq_one_letter_code
_entity_poly.pdbx_strand_id
1 'polypeptide(L)' 'MKAILKLKRFWFYFRWFLIGKYHCDISPTLKRFWFVIHKALWGVIIICVALSIGRVIEGGLL' A
#
# COMPACT_ATOMS: atom_id res chain seq x y z
N MET A 1 22.24 1.22 -3.34
CA MET A 1 21.63 -0.07 -3.76
C MET A 1 20.64 -0.70 -2.78
N LYS A 2 20.77 -0.54 -1.45
CA LYS A 2 19.82 -1.14 -0.45
C LYS A 2 18.34 -0.74 -0.62
N ALA A 3 18.05 0.50 -1.06
CA ALA A 3 16.67 0.97 -1.25
C ALA A 3 15.96 0.28 -2.43
N ILE A 4 16.69 -0.02 -3.51
CA ILE A 4 16.16 -0.65 -4.73
C ILE A 4 15.72 -2.10 -4.46
N LEU A 5 16.46 -2.83 -3.62
CA LEU A 5 16.10 -4.19 -3.19
C LEU A 5 14.81 -4.20 -2.35
N LYS A 6 14.60 -3.18 -1.51
CA LYS A 6 13.35 -3.01 -0.75
C LYS A 6 12.18 -2.68 -1.68
N LEU A 7 12.38 -1.80 -2.65
CA LEU A 7 11.34 -1.40 -3.61
C LEU A 7 10.86 -2.59 -4.45
N LYS A 8 11.77 -3.44 -4.93
CA LYS A 8 11.41 -4.68 -5.66
C LYS A 8 10.58 -5.63 -4.80
N ARG A 9 10.87 -5.73 -3.50
CA ARG A 9 10.11 -6.56 -2.56
C ARG A 9 8.71 -5.99 -2.32
N PHE A 10 8.58 -4.69 -2.11
CA PHE A 10 7.27 -4.03 -2.01
C PHE A 10 6.46 -4.18 -3.30
N TRP A 11 7.10 -4.05 -4.45
CA TRP A 11 6.47 -4.27 -5.75
C TRP A 11 5.96 -5.69 -5.91
N PHE A 12 6.72 -6.70 -5.47
CA PHE A 12 6.28 -8.08 -5.47
C PHE A 12 5.02 -8.28 -4.62
N TYR A 13 5.00 -7.76 -3.38
CA TYR A 13 3.82 -7.85 -2.52
C TYR A 13 2.61 -7.13 -3.11
N PHE A 14 2.82 -5.97 -3.74
CA PHE A 14 1.75 -5.22 -4.41
C PHE A 14 1.18 -5.98 -5.62
N ARG A 15 2.04 -6.60 -6.42
CA ARG A 15 1.63 -7.42 -7.56
C ARG A 15 0.89 -8.69 -7.10
N TRP A 16 1.41 -9.37 -6.08
CA TRP A 16 0.74 -10.50 -5.43
C TRP A 16 -0.64 -10.12 -4.91
N PHE A 17 -0.75 -8.95 -4.27
CA PHE A 17 -2.00 -8.39 -3.79
C PHE A 17 -3.02 -8.17 -4.92
N LEU A 18 -2.58 -7.59 -6.04
CA LEU A 18 -3.41 -7.39 -7.23
C LEU A 18 -3.91 -8.73 -7.80
N ILE A 19 -3.03 -9.74 -7.91
CA ILE A 19 -3.40 -11.07 -8.39
C ILE A 19 -4.50 -11.68 -7.50
N GLY A 20 -4.36 -11.60 -6.17
CA GLY A 20 -5.37 -12.08 -5.22
C GLY A 20 -6.72 -11.34 -5.28
N LYS A 21 -6.72 -10.07 -5.68
CA LYS A 21 -7.95 -9.27 -5.88
C LYS A 21 -8.68 -9.60 -7.18
N TYR A 22 -7.94 -9.88 -8.26
CA TYR A 22 -8.48 -10.05 -9.61
C TYR A 22 -8.67 -11.51 -10.05
N HIS A 23 -8.22 -12.48 -9.26
CA HIS A 23 -8.50 -13.89 -9.55
C HIS A 23 -10.00 -14.22 -9.40
N CYS A 24 -10.62 -14.69 -10.48
CA CYS A 24 -12.05 -15.04 -10.52
C CYS A 24 -12.41 -16.32 -9.74
N ASP A 25 -11.43 -17.17 -9.43
CA ASP A 25 -11.63 -18.50 -8.83
C ASP A 25 -11.51 -18.53 -7.28
N ILE A 26 -11.46 -17.34 -6.66
CA ILE A 26 -11.25 -17.22 -5.23
C ILE A 26 -12.60 -17.20 -4.48
N SER A 27 -12.67 -17.89 -3.34
CA SER A 27 -13.85 -17.91 -2.49
C SER A 27 -14.32 -16.48 -2.12
N PRO A 28 -15.64 -16.23 -2.06
CA PRO A 28 -16.19 -14.89 -1.83
C PRO A 28 -15.71 -14.28 -0.50
N THR A 29 -15.47 -15.12 0.52
CA THR A 29 -14.91 -14.72 1.81
C THR A 29 -13.49 -14.16 1.66
N LEU A 30 -12.64 -14.84 0.90
CA LEU A 30 -11.26 -14.42 0.70
C LEU A 30 -11.19 -13.16 -0.17
N LYS A 31 -12.10 -13.02 -1.16
CA LYS A 31 -12.25 -11.79 -1.95
C LYS A 31 -12.58 -10.58 -1.07
N ARG A 32 -13.49 -10.75 -0.09
CA ARG A 32 -13.86 -9.70 0.87
C ARG A 32 -12.69 -9.35 1.80
N PHE A 33 -11.94 -10.36 2.25
CA PHE A 33 -10.72 -10.17 3.04
C PHE A 33 -9.69 -9.33 2.27
N TRP A 34 -9.35 -9.70 1.04
CA TRP A 34 -8.45 -8.92 0.19
C TRP A 34 -8.96 -7.49 -0.02
N PHE A 35 -10.27 -7.29 -0.22
CA PHE A 35 -10.82 -5.94 -0.37
C PHE A 35 -10.62 -5.07 0.88
N VAL A 36 -10.82 -5.61 2.08
CA VAL A 36 -10.63 -4.90 3.35
C VAL A 36 -9.15 -4.55 3.55
N ILE A 37 -8.25 -5.52 3.35
CA ILE A 37 -6.80 -5.28 3.47
C ILE A 37 -6.33 -4.22 2.47
N HIS A 38 -6.90 -4.19 1.25
CA HIS A 38 -6.59 -3.16 0.25
C HIS A 38 -6.90 -1.77 0.77
N LYS A 39 -8.12 -1.59 1.30
CA LYS A 39 -8.58 -0.31 1.81
C LYS A 39 -7.74 0.13 3.02
N ALA A 40 -7.42 -0.80 3.92
CA ALA A 40 -6.57 -0.51 5.07
C ALA A 40 -5.15 -0.07 4.63
N LEU A 41 -4.54 -0.78 3.68
CA LEU A 41 -3.22 -0.44 3.15
C LEU A 41 -3.21 0.98 2.54
N TRP A 42 -4.19 1.29 1.69
CA TRP A 42 -4.30 2.63 1.11
C TRP A 42 -4.56 3.71 2.16
N GLY A 43 -5.39 3.42 3.17
CA GLY A 43 -5.62 4.34 4.29
C GLY A 43 -4.33 4.68 5.03
N VAL A 44 -3.51 3.67 5.34
CA VAL A 44 -2.20 3.89 5.99
C VAL A 44 -1.26 4.68 5.10
N ILE A 45 -1.17 4.36 3.80
CA ILE A 45 -0.31 5.10 2.86
C ILE A 45 -0.73 6.57 2.81
N ILE A 46 -2.02 6.86 2.71
CA ILE A 46 -2.54 8.23 2.69
C ILE A 46 -2.19 8.99 3.98
N ILE A 47 -2.36 8.36 5.14
CA ILE A 47 -2.00 8.98 6.43
C ILE A 47 -0.50 9.27 6.50
N CYS A 48 0.35 8.30 6.13
CA CYS A 48 1.80 8.48 6.12
C CYS A 48 2.23 9.62 5.17
N VAL A 49 1.62 9.71 3.98
CA VAL A 49 1.87 10.77 3.01
C VAL A 49 1.41 12.12 3.55
N ALA A 50 0.20 12.21 4.11
CA ALA A 50 -0.33 13.45 4.68
C ALA A 50 0.55 13.99 5.82
N LEU A 51 0.99 13.12 6.73
CA LEU A 51 1.90 13.49 7.80
C LEU A 51 3.27 13.92 7.25
N SER A 52 3.79 13.23 6.24
CA SER A 52 5.07 13.61 5.61
C SER A 52 4.98 14.99 4.95
N ILE A 53 3.89 15.28 4.25
CA ILE A 53 3.63 16.57 3.63
C ILE A 53 3.50 17.66 4.71
N GLY A 54 2.73 17.42 5.78
CA GLY A 54 2.60 18.36 6.89
C GLY A 54 3.95 18.74 7.50
N ARG A 55 4.82 17.76 7.72
CA ARG A 55 6.18 17.99 8.22
C ARG A 55 7.06 18.78 7.25
N VAL A 56 6.92 18.56 5.94
CA VAL A 56 7.65 19.34 4.93
C VAL A 56 7.15 20.79 4.89
N ILE A 57 5.84 21.01 5.04
CA ILE A 57 5.25 22.35 5.07
C ILE A 57 5.68 23.10 6.34
N GLU A 58 5.59 22.47 7.52
CA GLU A 58 6.07 23.08 8.77
C GLU A 58 7.59 23.31 8.74
N GLY A 59 8.38 22.38 8.20
CA GLY A 59 9.83 22.49 8.14
C GLY A 59 10.38 23.40 7.04
N GLY A 60 9.58 23.73 6.02
CA GLY A 60 9.93 24.65 4.93
C GLY A 60 9.41 26.08 5.14
N LEU A 61 8.69 26.34 6.23
CA LEU A 61 8.20 27.66 6.65
C LEU A 61 9.10 28.30 7.73
N LEU A 62 10.39 27.95 7.74
CA LEU A 62 11.49 28.58 8.47
C LEU A 62 12.59 28.93 7.47
#